data_AF-A0AAD7R2X6-F1
#
_entry.id   AF-A0AAD7R2X6-F1
#
_cell.length_a   1.000
_cell.length_b   1.000
_cell.length_c   1.000
_cell.angle_alpha   90.00
_cell.angle_beta   90.00
_cell.angle_gamma   90.00
#
_symmetry.space_group_name_H-M   'P 1'
#
loop_
_entity.id
_entity.type
_entity.pdbx_description
1 polymer ?
#
loop_
_entity_poly.entity_id
_entity_poly.type
_entity_poly.pdbx_seq_one_letter_code
_entity_poly.pdbx_strand_id
1 'polypeptide(L)'
;MEQPRQPGSPVEERGITPGECLATGHDQPWAVWKTLNRLRVGEGRCKASMKKWNITTSDACACGEPQTMEHLMNCTQAPQCTGDDLAEPTAAALACANHWKDEI
;
A
#
# COMPACT_ATOMS: atom_id res chain seq x y z
N MET A 1 -31.53 49.75 -31.40
CA MET A 1 -32.06 48.42 -31.05
C MET A 1 -30.87 47.60 -30.58
N GLU A 2 -30.58 47.61 -29.28
CA GLU A 2 -29.57 46.73 -28.68
C GLU A 2 -30.31 45.82 -27.70
N GLN A 3 -30.21 44.52 -27.93
CA GLN A 3 -30.78 43.51 -27.04
C GLN A 3 -29.80 43.23 -25.90
N PRO A 4 -30.27 43.09 -24.65
CA PRO A 4 -29.39 42.83 -23.53
C PRO A 4 -28.80 41.41 -23.59
N ARG A 5 -27.49 41.31 -23.30
CA ARG A 5 -26.76 40.05 -23.26
C ARG A 5 -27.23 39.21 -22.07
N GLN A 6 -27.70 38.00 -22.33
CA GLN A 6 -28.10 37.02 -21.31
C GLN A 6 -26.89 36.61 -20.45
N PRO A 7 -27.06 36.39 -19.13
CA PRO A 7 -25.99 35.87 -18.29
C PRO A 7 -25.64 34.45 -18.73
N GLY A 8 -24.35 34.17 -18.90
CA GLY A 8 -23.87 32.84 -19.25
C GLY A 8 -24.28 31.82 -18.19
N SER A 9 -24.73 30.65 -18.65
CA SER A 9 -25.08 29.52 -17.78
C SER A 9 -23.94 29.20 -16.80
N PRO A 10 -24.25 28.71 -15.59
CA PRO A 10 -23.23 28.19 -14.68
C PRO A 10 -22.46 27.08 -15.38
N VAL A 11 -21.13 27.14 -15.36
CA VAL A 11 -20.31 26.01 -15.80
C VAL A 11 -20.58 24.88 -14.81
N GLU A 12 -21.33 23.88 -15.23
CA GLU A 12 -21.59 22.71 -14.40
C GLU A 12 -20.27 21.94 -14.32
N GLU A 13 -19.64 21.98 -13.14
CA GLU A 13 -18.41 21.25 -12.84
C GLU A 13 -18.73 19.76 -12.96
N ARG A 14 -18.46 19.20 -14.15
CA ARG A 14 -18.54 17.76 -14.42
C ARG A 14 -17.41 17.07 -13.68
N GLY A 15 -17.55 16.95 -12.37
CA GLY A 15 -16.70 16.13 -11.54
C GLY A 15 -16.81 14.69 -12.02
N ILE A 16 -15.73 14.18 -12.60
CA ILE A 16 -15.62 12.74 -12.89
C ILE A 16 -15.53 12.06 -11.52
N THR A 17 -16.63 11.48 -11.06
CA THR A 17 -16.59 10.60 -9.89
C THR A 17 -15.93 9.30 -10.31
N PRO A 18 -14.79 8.90 -9.72
CA PRO A 18 -14.19 7.60 -10.00
C PRO A 18 -15.19 6.49 -9.64
N GLY A 19 -15.41 5.55 -10.58
CA GLY A 19 -16.26 4.38 -10.32
C GLY A 19 -15.57 3.30 -9.47
N GLU A 20 -14.33 3.55 -9.06
CA GLU A 20 -13.48 2.62 -8.33
C GLU A 20 -13.40 3.03 -6.86
N CYS A 21 -13.60 2.08 -5.96
CA CYS A 21 -13.34 2.25 -4.54
C CYS A 21 -11.90 1.85 -4.22
N LEU A 22 -11.24 2.60 -3.34
CA LEU A 22 -9.94 2.20 -2.82
C LEU A 22 -10.07 0.92 -1.99
N ALA A 23 -9.03 0.09 -2.02
CA ALA A 23 -8.96 -1.11 -1.19
C ALA A 23 -9.10 -0.77 0.30
N THR A 24 -9.63 -1.72 1.07
CA THR A 24 -9.83 -1.57 2.52
C THR A 24 -8.55 -1.13 3.24
N GLY A 25 -8.69 -0.31 4.28
CA GLY A 25 -7.58 0.31 4.99
C GLY A 25 -7.00 1.56 4.32
N HIS A 26 -7.67 2.13 3.31
CA HIS A 26 -7.25 3.37 2.64
C HIS A 26 -7.29 4.61 3.56
N ASP A 27 -8.02 4.52 4.67
CA ASP A 27 -8.09 5.51 5.74
C ASP A 27 -6.81 5.57 6.59
N GLN A 28 -5.93 4.57 6.46
CA GLN A 28 -4.66 4.50 7.18
C GLN A 28 -3.61 5.45 6.59
N PRO A 29 -2.56 5.81 7.36
CA PRO A 29 -1.45 6.59 6.84
C PRO A 29 -0.87 5.96 5.58
N TRP A 30 -0.53 6.79 4.59
CA TRP A 30 -0.05 6.35 3.27
C TRP A 30 1.02 5.26 3.33
N ALA A 31 2.02 5.39 4.21
CA ALA A 31 3.08 4.40 4.35
C ALA A 31 2.55 3.02 4.76
N VAL A 32 1.59 2.98 5.69
CA VAL A 32 0.93 1.76 6.15
C VAL A 32 0.06 1.17 5.04
N TRP A 33 -0.77 1.99 4.39
CA TRP A 33 -1.65 1.51 3.32
C TRP A 33 -0.89 0.98 2.10
N LYS A 34 0.18 1.66 1.67
CA LYS A 34 1.10 1.19 0.64
C LYS A 34 1.71 -0.16 1.00
N THR A 35 2.13 -0.33 2.25
CA THR A 35 2.75 -1.57 2.73
C THR A 35 1.73 -2.70 2.83
N LEU A 36 0.50 -2.45 3.30
CA LEU A 36 -0.59 -3.42 3.25
C LEU A 36 -0.80 -3.93 1.82
N ASN A 37 -0.85 -3.03 0.84
CA ASN A 37 -1.05 -3.43 -0.55
C ASN A 37 0.13 -4.24 -1.12
N ARG A 38 1.38 -3.94 -0.72
CA ARG A 38 2.54 -4.76 -1.08
C ARG A 38 2.43 -6.17 -0.51
N LEU A 39 2.05 -6.29 0.77
CA LEU A 39 1.85 -7.58 1.43
C LEU A 39 0.71 -8.38 0.77
N ARG A 40 -0.42 -7.72 0.43
CA ARG A 40 -1.56 -8.36 -0.26
C ARG A 40 -1.20 -8.98 -1.61
N VAL A 41 -0.44 -8.23 -2.42
CA VAL A 41 -0.05 -8.69 -3.76
C VAL A 41 1.09 -9.71 -3.67
N GLY A 42 1.83 -9.75 -2.55
CA GLY A 42 3.02 -10.59 -2.41
C GLY A 42 4.20 -10.08 -3.23
N GLU A 43 4.18 -8.79 -3.59
CA GLU A 43 5.25 -8.12 -4.36
C GLU A 43 5.58 -6.75 -3.73
N GLY A 44 6.86 -6.49 -3.54
CA GLY A 44 7.31 -5.28 -2.83
C GLY A 44 8.83 -5.07 -2.91
N ARG A 45 9.32 -4.01 -2.26
CA ARG A 45 10.76 -3.69 -2.22
C ARG A 45 11.49 -4.45 -1.12
N CYS A 46 11.17 -5.73 -0.93
CA CYS A 46 11.88 -6.58 0.02
C CYS A 46 13.36 -6.71 -0.39
N LYS A 47 14.26 -6.96 0.58
CA LYS A 47 15.71 -6.99 0.30
C LYS A 47 16.10 -8.06 -0.72
N ALA A 48 15.39 -9.19 -0.79
CA ALA A 48 15.59 -10.20 -1.84
C ALA A 48 15.36 -9.62 -3.25
N SER A 49 14.25 -8.88 -3.46
CA SER A 49 14.00 -8.16 -4.71
C SER A 49 15.08 -7.12 -4.99
N MET A 50 15.46 -6.34 -3.99
CA MET A 50 16.48 -5.31 -4.13
C MET A 50 17.86 -5.90 -4.50
N LYS A 51 18.21 -7.08 -3.97
CA LYS A 51 19.44 -7.81 -4.31
C LYS A 51 19.39 -8.38 -5.72
N LYS A 52 18.24 -8.93 -6.14
CA LYS A 52 18.01 -9.37 -7.52
C LYS A 52 18.25 -8.26 -8.54
N TRP A 53 17.89 -7.03 -8.20
CA TRP A 53 18.13 -5.83 -9.03
C TRP A 53 19.49 -5.16 -8.79
N ASN A 54 20.37 -5.78 -8.01
CA ASN A 54 21.71 -5.28 -7.69
C ASN A 54 21.72 -3.88 -7.03
N ILE A 55 20.65 -3.54 -6.29
CA ILE A 55 20.53 -2.28 -5.53
C ILE A 55 21.15 -2.43 -4.12
N THR A 56 21.06 -3.62 -3.54
CA THR A 56 21.72 -4.00 -2.28
C THR A 56 22.55 -5.26 -2.51
N THR A 57 23.58 -5.45 -1.70
CA THR A 57 24.42 -6.65 -1.70
C THR A 57 23.86 -7.75 -0.79
N SER A 58 23.03 -7.40 0.19
CA SER A 58 22.47 -8.31 1.18
C SER A 58 20.94 -8.36 1.12
N ASP A 59 20.42 -9.57 1.21
CA ASP A 59 19.00 -9.91 1.34
C ASP A 59 18.60 -10.23 2.78
N ALA A 60 19.50 -10.11 3.77
CA ALA A 60 19.23 -10.55 5.13
C ALA A 60 18.19 -9.67 5.87
N CYS A 61 17.21 -10.35 6.48
CA CYS A 61 16.34 -9.80 7.51
C CYS A 61 17.11 -9.67 8.84
N ALA A 62 16.60 -8.87 9.78
CA ALA A 62 17.14 -8.77 11.13
C ALA A 62 17.07 -10.10 11.91
N CYS A 63 16.18 -11.03 11.51
CA CYS A 63 16.12 -12.37 12.08
C CYS A 63 17.20 -13.33 11.52
N GLY A 64 17.99 -12.90 10.53
CA GLY A 64 19.05 -13.70 9.90
C GLY A 64 18.66 -14.44 8.62
N GLU A 65 17.36 -14.59 8.35
CA GLU A 65 16.87 -15.23 7.12
C GLU A 65 16.76 -14.25 5.95
N PRO A 66 16.76 -14.72 4.69
CA PRO A 66 16.50 -13.86 3.54
C PRO A 66 15.12 -13.20 3.63
N GLN A 67 15.08 -11.86 3.54
CA GLN A 67 13.86 -11.08 3.53
C GLN A 67 13.17 -11.17 2.15
N THR A 68 12.43 -12.25 1.96
CA THR A 68 11.49 -12.46 0.85
C THR A 68 10.08 -12.00 1.24
N MET A 69 9.15 -11.87 0.27
CA MET A 69 7.76 -11.51 0.59
C MET A 69 7.07 -12.55 1.48
N GLU A 70 7.34 -13.84 1.25
CA GLU A 70 6.87 -14.94 2.11
C GLU A 70 7.46 -14.84 3.52
N HIS A 71 8.74 -14.47 3.63
CA HIS A 71 9.38 -14.28 4.92
C HIS A 71 8.78 -13.13 5.72
N LEU A 72 8.38 -12.02 5.09
CA LEU A 72 7.77 -10.88 5.80
C LEU A 72 6.51 -11.26 6.58
N MET A 73 5.77 -12.26 6.10
CA MET A 73 4.56 -12.78 6.74
C MET A 73 4.85 -13.77 7.87
N ASN A 74 6.02 -14.44 7.81
CA ASN A 74 6.40 -15.52 8.73
C ASN A 74 7.58 -15.13 9.66
N CYS A 75 8.05 -13.89 9.61
CA CYS A 75 9.22 -13.45 10.35
C CYS A 75 8.94 -13.46 11.85
N THR A 76 9.81 -14.12 12.63
CA THR A 76 9.67 -14.24 14.09
C THR A 76 9.88 -12.94 14.85
N GLN A 77 10.49 -11.92 14.21
CA GLN A 77 10.71 -10.59 14.78
C GLN A 77 9.63 -9.58 14.38
N ALA A 78 8.73 -9.95 13.47
CA ALA A 78 7.60 -9.14 13.07
C ALA A 78 6.30 -9.63 13.74
N PRO A 79 5.29 -8.77 13.88
CA PRO A 79 3.94 -9.22 14.18
C PRO A 79 3.51 -10.30 13.18
N GLN A 80 2.79 -11.31 13.66
CA GLN A 80 2.26 -12.37 12.79
C GLN A 80 0.95 -11.89 12.15
N CYS A 81 0.84 -12.04 10.84
CA CYS A 81 -0.39 -11.83 10.08
C CYS A 81 -0.50 -12.90 9.00
N THR A 82 -1.72 -13.28 8.66
CA THR A 82 -2.01 -14.24 7.59
C THR A 82 -2.46 -13.54 6.31
N GLY A 83 -2.53 -14.25 5.18
CA GLY A 83 -3.12 -13.71 3.96
C GLY A 83 -4.58 -13.27 4.15
N ASP A 84 -5.35 -14.03 4.94
CA ASP A 84 -6.73 -13.69 5.28
C ASP A 84 -6.80 -12.41 6.13
N ASP A 85 -5.86 -12.24 7.07
CA ASP A 85 -5.74 -10.99 7.83
C ASP A 85 -5.47 -9.80 6.93
N LEU A 86 -4.77 -9.96 5.80
CA LEU A 86 -4.46 -8.86 4.88
C LEU A 86 -5.66 -8.47 4.01
N ALA A 87 -6.59 -9.38 3.73
CA ALA A 87 -7.76 -9.09 2.90
C ALA A 87 -8.63 -7.98 3.55
N GLU A 88 -8.74 -8.04 4.86
CA GLU A 88 -9.36 -7.01 5.70
C GLU A 88 -8.28 -6.17 6.40
N PRO A 89 -8.55 -4.94 6.85
CA PRO A 89 -7.57 -4.18 7.64
C PRO A 89 -7.64 -4.62 9.11
N THR A 90 -7.42 -5.91 9.39
CA THR A 90 -7.45 -6.44 10.76
C THR A 90 -6.31 -5.83 11.59
N ALA A 91 -6.44 -5.83 12.92
CA ALA A 91 -5.41 -5.30 13.80
C ALA A 91 -4.04 -5.99 13.58
N ALA A 92 -4.03 -7.28 13.23
CA ALA A 92 -2.82 -8.03 12.91
C ALA A 92 -2.16 -7.54 11.61
N ALA A 93 -2.94 -7.37 10.54
CA ALA A 93 -2.43 -6.82 9.28
C ALA A 93 -1.90 -5.39 9.44
N LEU A 94 -2.60 -4.54 10.20
CA LEU A 94 -2.14 -3.18 10.49
C LEU A 94 -0.84 -3.19 11.30
N ALA A 95 -0.68 -4.10 12.25
CA ALA A 95 0.56 -4.25 13.02
C ALA A 95 1.72 -4.69 12.13
N CYS A 96 1.51 -5.71 11.29
CA CYS A 96 2.46 -6.15 10.27
C CYS A 96 2.88 -5.01 9.34
N ALA A 97 1.91 -4.30 8.76
CA ALA A 97 2.19 -3.22 7.83
C ALA A 97 2.92 -2.05 8.51
N ASN A 98 2.59 -1.74 9.76
CA ASN A 98 3.30 -0.73 10.53
C ASN A 98 4.75 -1.11 10.81
N HIS A 99 5.03 -2.39 11.06
CA HIS A 99 6.39 -2.89 11.27
C HIS A 99 7.23 -2.73 10.00
N TRP A 100 6.68 -3.08 8.84
CA TRP A 100 7.42 -3.09 7.57
C TRP A 100 7.40 -1.78 6.77
N LYS A 101 6.67 -0.75 7.21
CA LYS A 101 6.38 0.46 6.40
C LYS A 101 7.61 1.22 5.88
N ASP A 102 8.70 1.16 6.64
CA ASP A 102 9.95 1.86 6.35
C ASP A 102 10.97 0.97 5.61
N GLU A 103 10.73 -0.35 5.55
CA GLU A 103 11.60 -1.32 4.89
C GLU A 103 11.13 -1.72 3.49
N ILE A 104 9.81 -1.83 3.25
CA ILE A 104 9.29 -2.46 2.01
C ILE A 104 8.43 -1.59 1.13
#